data_AF-X1Q812-F1
#
_entry.id   AF-X1Q812-F1
#
_cell.length_a   1.000
_cell.length_b   1.000
_cell.length_c   1.000
_cell.angle_alpha   90.00
_cell.angle_beta   90.00
_cell.angle_gamma   90.00
#
_symmetry.space_group_name_H-M   'P 1'
#
loop_
_entity.id
_entity.type
_entity.pdbx_description
1 polymer ?
#
loop_
_entity_poly.entity_id
_entity_poly.type
_entity_poly.pdbx_seq_one_letter_code
_entity_poly.pdbx_strand_id
1 'polypeptide(L)'
;MSFASNKKALWQIGLDDVIPLRAGTLAIFDQEGIKIKKAWPIEKGEIEIENMTQAVDRYQEAIYSAVKKRLSGIDKVGILLSGGVDSCLLAKLVHDIGSPAGIKMIAYTAGFADSIDVDFARRFAKETGLNHK
;
A
#
# COMPACT_ATOMS: atom_id res chain seq x y z
N MET A 1 -13.09 5.22 28.50
CA MET A 1 -12.21 4.40 27.66
C MET A 1 -12.24 4.97 26.25
N SER A 2 -11.08 5.27 25.68
CA SER A 2 -10.98 6.04 24.44
C SER A 2 -10.02 5.36 23.48
N PHE A 3 -10.32 5.41 22.19
CA PHE A 3 -9.47 4.89 21.12
C PHE A 3 -9.36 5.92 20.00
N ALA A 4 -8.22 5.96 19.32
CA ALA A 4 -7.99 6.86 18.20
C ALA A 4 -6.94 6.29 17.25
N SER A 5 -7.00 6.65 15.97
CA SER A 5 -5.97 6.28 14.98
C SER A 5 -4.62 6.95 15.25
N ASN A 6 -4.59 8.01 16.07
CA ASN A 6 -3.38 8.74 16.43
C ASN A 6 -3.39 9.10 17.92
N LYS A 7 -2.27 8.81 18.62
CA LYS A 7 -2.08 9.11 20.04
C LYS A 7 -2.29 10.58 20.41
N LYS A 8 -1.99 11.51 19.48
CA LYS A 8 -2.14 12.95 19.71
C LYS A 8 -3.58 13.35 20.07
N ALA A 9 -4.58 12.69 19.49
CA ALA A 9 -5.98 12.96 19.79
C ALA A 9 -6.34 12.58 21.24
N LEU A 10 -5.71 11.54 21.79
CA LEU A 10 -5.91 11.09 23.17
C LEU A 10 -5.18 11.99 24.17
N TRP A 11 -3.97 12.45 23.82
CA TRP A 11 -3.24 13.43 24.62
C TRP A 11 -3.98 14.75 24.78
N GLN A 12 -4.66 15.23 23.73
CA GLN A 12 -5.43 16.48 23.76
C GLN A 12 -6.60 16.45 24.74
N ILE A 13 -7.10 15.26 25.10
CA ILE A 13 -8.17 15.09 26.09
C ILE A 13 -7.64 14.69 27.46
N GLY A 14 -6.33 14.84 27.70
CA GLY A 14 -5.70 14.62 29.00
C GLY A 14 -5.40 13.16 29.33
N LEU A 15 -5.44 12.25 28.35
CA LEU A 15 -5.01 10.86 28.54
C LEU A 15 -3.54 10.74 28.17
N ASP A 16 -2.66 10.48 29.12
CA ASP A 16 -1.21 10.36 28.96
C ASP A 16 -0.73 8.91 28.86
N ASP A 17 -1.35 7.99 29.59
CA ASP A 17 -1.11 6.54 29.51
C ASP A 17 -1.80 5.91 28.27
N VAL A 18 -1.21 6.14 27.10
CA VAL A 18 -1.74 5.68 25.80
C VAL A 18 -0.88 4.54 25.25
N ILE A 19 -1.50 3.37 25.09
CA ILE A 19 -0.86 2.19 24.48
C ILE A 19 -1.33 1.96 23.03
N PRO A 20 -0.44 1.57 22.11
CA PRO A 20 -0.85 1.19 20.76
C PRO A 20 -1.46 -0.21 20.73
N LEU A 21 -2.58 -0.37 20.03
CA LEU A 21 -3.07 -1.70 19.64
C LEU A 21 -2.16 -2.27 18.54
N ARG A 22 -1.52 -3.41 18.80
CA ARG A 22 -0.54 -3.99 17.88
C ARG A 22 -1.23 -4.55 16.64
N ALA A 23 -0.58 -4.46 15.48
CA ALA A 23 -1.08 -5.07 14.25
C ALA A 23 -1.35 -6.57 14.45
N GLY A 24 -2.43 -7.08 13.85
CA GLY A 24 -2.84 -8.48 14.02
C GLY A 24 -3.37 -8.80 15.42
N THR A 25 -3.92 -7.82 16.14
CA THR A 25 -4.58 -8.02 17.43
C THR A 25 -5.97 -7.38 17.48
N LEU A 26 -6.83 -7.94 18.32
CA LEU A 26 -8.19 -7.48 18.64
C LEU A 26 -8.23 -7.12 20.12
N ALA A 27 -8.70 -5.91 20.42
CA ALA A 27 -9.10 -5.53 21.77
C ALA A 27 -10.58 -5.88 21.96
N ILE A 28 -10.87 -6.75 22.93
CA ILE A 28 -12.21 -7.14 23.32
C ILE A 28 -12.53 -6.47 24.66
N PHE A 29 -13.65 -5.77 24.68
CA PHE A 29 -14.12 -5.01 25.84
C PHE A 29 -15.36 -5.70 26.40
N ASP A 30 -15.29 -6.16 27.64
CA ASP A 30 -16.40 -6.81 28.34
C ASP A 30 -16.52 -6.29 29.79
N GLN A 31 -17.44 -6.88 30.58
CA GLN A 31 -17.65 -6.48 31.98
C GLN A 31 -16.44 -6.76 32.88
N GLU A 32 -15.49 -7.60 32.44
CA GLU A 32 -14.27 -7.95 33.18
C GLU A 32 -13.08 -7.04 32.80
N GLY A 33 -13.25 -6.17 31.80
CA GLY A 33 -12.25 -5.18 31.38
C GLY A 33 -11.82 -5.34 29.93
N ILE A 34 -10.51 -5.21 29.69
CA ILE A 34 -9.91 -5.23 28.34
C ILE A 34 -9.10 -6.51 28.16
N LYS A 35 -9.43 -7.30 27.13
CA LYS A 35 -8.67 -8.48 26.72
C LYS A 35 -8.10 -8.26 25.33
N ILE A 36 -6.78 -8.34 25.18
CA ILE A 36 -6.10 -8.30 23.88
C ILE A 36 -5.92 -9.75 23.39
N LYS A 37 -6.46 -10.08 22.22
CA LYS A 37 -6.28 -11.38 21.56
C LYS A 37 -5.60 -11.21 20.20
N LYS A 38 -4.85 -12.21 19.73
CA LYS A 38 -4.35 -12.22 18.34
C LYS A 38 -5.53 -12.31 17.37
N ALA A 39 -5.55 -11.42 16.39
CA ALA A 39 -6.52 -11.38 15.32
C ALA A 39 -5.90 -12.11 14.14
N TRP A 40 -6.26 -13.38 13.97
CA TRP A 40 -5.84 -14.27 12.88
C TRP A 40 -4.33 -14.24 12.56
N PRO A 41 -3.53 -15.24 12.97
CA PRO A 41 -2.12 -15.27 12.59
C PRO A 41 -2.03 -15.27 11.05
N ILE A 42 -1.24 -14.36 10.49
CA ILE A 42 -0.83 -14.45 9.08
C ILE A 42 0.08 -15.65 9.01
N GLU A 43 -0.50 -16.82 8.80
CA GLU A 43 0.26 -18.03 8.54
C GLU A 43 0.69 -17.99 7.08
N LYS A 44 1.98 -18.19 6.86
CA LYS A 44 2.51 -18.39 5.52
C LYS A 44 1.97 -19.74 5.06
N GLY A 45 0.93 -19.72 4.22
CA GLY A 45 0.42 -20.95 3.61
C GLY A 45 1.54 -21.70 2.90
N GLU A 46 1.43 -23.02 2.81
CA GLU A 46 2.34 -23.81 2.00
C GLU A 46 2.17 -23.39 0.54
N ILE A 47 3.20 -22.75 -0.03
CA ILE A 47 3.25 -22.40 -1.43
C ILE A 47 4.20 -23.38 -2.10
N GLU A 48 3.65 -24.32 -2.85
CA GLU A 48 4.44 -25.17 -3.73
C GLU A 48 4.78 -24.40 -5.00
N ILE A 49 6.07 -24.18 -5.23
CA ILE A 49 6.62 -23.57 -6.46
C ILE A 49 7.56 -24.60 -7.08
N GLU A 50 7.21 -25.09 -8.26
CA GLU A 50 7.95 -26.14 -8.96
C GLU A 50 9.11 -25.58 -9.80
N ASN A 51 8.94 -24.39 -10.38
CA ASN A 51 9.93 -23.76 -11.25
C ASN A 51 9.78 -22.22 -11.31
N MET A 52 10.76 -21.56 -11.92
CA MET A 52 10.82 -20.10 -12.01
C MET A 52 9.63 -19.51 -12.79
N THR A 53 9.20 -20.17 -13.87
CA THR A 53 8.06 -19.69 -14.68
C THR A 53 6.80 -19.64 -13.82
N GLN A 54 6.50 -20.73 -13.10
CA GLN A 54 5.37 -20.77 -12.18
C GLN A 54 5.48 -19.71 -11.08
N ALA A 55 6.68 -19.45 -10.57
CA ALA A 55 6.91 -18.41 -9.57
C ALA A 55 6.55 -17.02 -10.10
N VAL A 56 7.00 -16.69 -11.32
CA VAL A 56 6.75 -15.41 -11.99
C VAL A 56 5.26 -15.24 -12.28
N ASP A 57 4.61 -16.28 -12.83
CA ASP A 57 3.19 -16.23 -13.17
C ASP A 57 2.32 -16.02 -11.93
N ARG A 58 2.54 -16.80 -10.86
CA ARG A 58 1.81 -16.66 -9.59
C ARG A 58 2.06 -15.31 -8.93
N TYR A 59 3.29 -14.80 -8.98
CA TYR A 59 3.60 -13.47 -8.47
C TYR A 59 2.85 -12.39 -9.25
N GLN A 60 2.86 -12.47 -10.59
CA GLN A 60 2.15 -11.54 -11.47
C GLN A 60 0.64 -11.53 -11.17
N GLU A 61 0.02 -12.70 -11.04
CA GLU A 61 -1.40 -12.83 -10.69
C GLU A 61 -1.72 -12.22 -9.33
N ALA A 62 -0.89 -12.50 -8.32
CA ALA A 62 -1.06 -12.00 -6.96
C ALA A 62 -0.95 -10.47 -6.89
N ILE A 63 0.10 -9.89 -7.50
CA ILE A 63 0.28 -8.44 -7.50
C ILE A 63 -0.78 -7.74 -8.34
N TYR A 64 -1.14 -8.28 -9.50
CA TYR A 64 -2.20 -7.75 -10.35
C TYR A 64 -3.54 -7.71 -9.59
N SER A 65 -3.91 -8.82 -8.94
CA SER A 65 -5.14 -8.91 -8.14
C SER A 65 -5.14 -7.93 -6.96
N ALA A 66 -3.99 -7.78 -6.29
CA ALA A 66 -3.83 -6.84 -5.19
C ALA A 66 -3.98 -5.37 -5.63
N VAL A 67 -3.45 -5.00 -6.80
CA VAL A 67 -3.58 -3.65 -7.36
C VAL A 67 -5.02 -3.43 -7.84
N LYS A 68 -5.59 -4.36 -8.60
CA LYS A 68 -6.97 -4.28 -9.10
C LYS A 68 -7.97 -4.08 -7.96
N LYS A 69 -7.83 -4.82 -6.85
CA LYS A 69 -8.66 -4.66 -5.65
C LYS A 69 -8.62 -3.24 -5.09
N ARG A 70 -7.44 -2.59 -5.10
CA ARG A 70 -7.26 -1.22 -4.57
C ARG A 70 -7.78 -0.14 -5.52
N LEU A 71 -7.90 -0.44 -6.81
CA LEU A 71 -8.47 0.45 -7.82
C LEU A 71 -9.99 0.30 -7.98
N SER A 72 -10.61 -0.66 -7.30
CA SER A 72 -12.06 -0.88 -7.39
C SER A 72 -12.83 0.27 -6.76
N GLY A 73 -13.69 0.94 -7.54
CA GLY A 73 -14.57 2.00 -7.06
C GLY A 73 -13.88 3.35 -6.82
N ILE A 74 -12.71 3.60 -7.42
CA ILE A 74 -12.04 4.90 -7.36
C ILE A 74 -11.99 5.57 -8.73
N ASP A 75 -12.24 6.87 -8.77
CA ASP A 75 -12.21 7.66 -10.02
C ASP A 75 -10.87 8.36 -10.25
N LYS A 76 -10.05 8.45 -9.19
CA LYS A 76 -8.74 9.12 -9.22
C LYS A 76 -7.76 8.44 -8.26
N VAL A 77 -6.51 8.33 -8.70
CA VAL A 77 -5.42 7.78 -7.88
C VAL A 77 -4.12 8.58 -8.06
N GLY A 78 -3.40 8.76 -6.96
CA GLY A 78 -2.04 9.27 -6.94
C GLY A 78 -1.06 8.11 -6.74
N ILE A 79 0.06 8.13 -7.46
CA ILE A 79 1.08 7.09 -7.42
C ILE A 79 2.40 7.72 -6.98
N LEU A 80 3.05 7.17 -5.96
CA LEU A 80 4.41 7.59 -5.61
C LEU A 80 5.39 6.84 -6.49
N LEU A 81 6.19 7.57 -7.27
CA LEU A 81 7.14 7.03 -8.22
C LEU A 81 8.54 7.49 -7.83
N SER A 82 9.38 6.58 -7.33
CA SER A 82 10.75 6.89 -6.93
C SER A 82 11.78 6.58 -8.02
N GLY A 83 11.39 5.90 -9.10
CA GLY A 83 12.33 5.38 -10.12
C GLY A 83 12.86 3.98 -9.79
N GLY A 84 12.67 3.50 -8.57
CA GLY A 84 12.99 2.13 -8.17
C GLY A 84 11.97 1.11 -8.71
N VAL A 85 12.43 -0.14 -8.88
CA VAL A 85 11.67 -1.24 -9.52
C VAL A 85 10.27 -1.44 -8.92
N ASP A 86 10.13 -1.39 -7.59
CA ASP A 86 8.85 -1.61 -6.91
C ASP A 86 7.83 -0.53 -7.28
N SER A 87 8.24 0.74 -7.22
CA SER A 87 7.37 1.88 -7.52
C SER A 87 7.00 1.93 -9.00
N CYS A 88 7.95 1.60 -9.88
CA CYS A 88 7.75 1.54 -11.33
C CYS A 88 6.79 0.41 -11.70
N LEU A 89 6.95 -0.79 -11.11
CA LEU A 89 6.04 -1.92 -11.31
C LEU A 89 4.61 -1.57 -10.88
N LEU A 90 4.44 -0.99 -9.69
CA LEU A 90 3.13 -0.54 -9.23
C LEU A 90 2.54 0.55 -10.13
N ALA A 91 3.34 1.51 -10.57
CA ALA A 91 2.90 2.57 -11.47
C ALA A 91 2.43 2.03 -12.82
N LYS A 92 3.14 1.06 -13.40
CA LYS A 92 2.74 0.39 -14.64
C LYS A 92 1.44 -0.39 -14.47
N LEU A 93 1.33 -1.18 -13.41
CA LEU A 93 0.12 -1.96 -13.13
C LEU A 93 -1.09 -1.06 -12.91
N VAL A 94 -0.92 0.04 -12.15
CA VAL A 94 -1.98 1.01 -11.94
C VAL A 94 -2.39 1.66 -13.25
N HIS A 95 -1.43 2.06 -14.09
CA HIS A 95 -1.70 2.59 -15.42
C HIS A 95 -2.49 1.61 -16.29
N ASP A 96 -2.03 0.36 -16.39
CA ASP A 96 -2.62 -0.65 -17.28
C ASP A 96 -4.02 -1.07 -16.85
N ILE A 97 -4.27 -1.15 -15.54
CA ILE A 97 -5.59 -1.50 -15.00
C ILE A 97 -6.53 -0.29 -15.02
N GLY A 98 -6.01 0.89 -14.64
CA GLY A 98 -6.80 2.09 -14.42
C GLY A 98 -7.15 2.85 -15.70
N SER A 99 -6.26 2.87 -16.69
CA SER A 99 -6.45 3.62 -17.94
C SER A 99 -7.68 3.14 -18.73
N PRO A 100 -7.86 1.83 -18.99
CA PRO A 100 -9.07 1.33 -19.64
C PRO A 100 -10.34 1.54 -18.80
N ALA A 101 -10.20 1.59 -17.47
CA ALA A 101 -11.31 1.84 -16.54
C ALA A 101 -11.64 3.34 -16.38
N GLY A 102 -10.94 4.25 -17.08
CA GLY A 102 -11.18 5.69 -17.02
C GLY A 102 -10.72 6.36 -15.73
N ILE A 103 -9.88 5.70 -14.93
CA ILE A 103 -9.37 6.23 -13.67
C ILE A 103 -8.34 7.34 -13.96
N LYS A 104 -8.51 8.51 -13.34
CA LYS A 104 -7.56 9.62 -13.47
C LYS A 104 -6.30 9.37 -12.63
N MET A 105 -5.14 9.35 -13.27
CA MET A 105 -3.88 8.99 -12.62
C MET A 105 -2.86 10.13 -12.67
N ILE A 106 -2.17 10.36 -11.54
CA ILE A 106 -1.00 11.24 -11.47
C ILE A 106 0.10 10.54 -10.66
N ALA A 107 1.28 10.42 -11.25
CA ALA A 107 2.50 10.00 -10.57
C ALA A 107 3.19 11.21 -9.92
N TYR A 108 3.74 11.02 -8.73
CA TYR A 108 4.47 12.03 -7.98
C TYR A 108 5.85 11.54 -7.63
N THR A 109 6.85 12.38 -7.83
CA THR A 109 8.23 12.14 -7.39
C THR A 109 8.70 13.27 -6.50
N ALA A 110 9.40 12.93 -5.42
CA ALA A 110 10.04 13.90 -4.54
C ALA A 110 11.52 13.56 -4.40
N GLY A 111 12.37 14.58 -4.55
CA GLY A 111 13.83 14.45 -4.47
C GLY A 111 14.52 15.75 -4.86
N PHE A 112 15.83 15.80 -4.69
CA PHE A 112 16.63 16.91 -5.21
C PHE A 112 16.67 16.88 -6.75
N ALA A 113 16.77 18.05 -7.37
CA ALA A 113 16.62 18.21 -8.82
C ALA A 113 17.67 17.42 -9.63
N ASP A 114 18.83 17.17 -9.04
CA ASP A 114 20.00 16.45 -9.54
C ASP A 114 20.05 14.97 -9.12
N SER A 115 19.00 14.47 -8.46
CA SER A 115 18.92 13.06 -8.08
C SER A 115 18.65 12.16 -9.29
N ILE A 116 19.51 11.15 -9.45
CA ILE A 116 19.35 10.08 -10.44
C ILE A 116 17.98 9.38 -10.32
N ASP A 117 17.46 9.20 -9.10
CA ASP A 117 16.15 8.59 -8.87
C ASP A 117 15.02 9.42 -9.49
N VAL A 118 15.12 10.76 -9.38
CA VAL A 118 14.15 11.68 -9.98
C VAL A 118 14.20 11.60 -11.50
N ASP A 119 15.39 11.52 -12.09
CA ASP A 119 15.54 11.38 -13.53
C ASP A 119 15.01 10.05 -14.06
N PHE A 120 15.25 8.95 -13.35
CA PHE A 120 14.66 7.66 -13.67
C PHE A 120 13.14 7.68 -13.58
N ALA A 121 12.57 8.26 -12.51
CA ALA A 121 11.13 8.40 -12.36
C ALA A 121 10.49 9.21 -13.49
N ARG A 122 11.09 10.36 -13.85
CA ARG A 122 10.63 11.19 -14.98
C ARG A 122 10.65 10.43 -16.29
N ARG A 123 11.77 9.73 -16.57
CA ARG A 123 11.92 8.93 -17.79
C ARG A 123 10.87 7.82 -17.86
N PHE A 124 10.70 7.08 -16.77
CA PHE A 124 9.71 6.01 -16.68
C PHE A 124 8.30 6.52 -16.91
N ALA A 125 7.91 7.63 -16.28
CA ALA A 125 6.60 8.22 -16.47
C ALA A 125 6.36 8.66 -17.92
N LYS A 126 7.38 9.24 -18.57
CA LYS A 126 7.33 9.60 -19.99
C LYS A 126 7.15 8.38 -20.89
N GLU A 127 7.91 7.31 -20.67
CA GLU A 127 7.85 6.07 -21.45
C GLU A 127 6.51 5.33 -21.28
N THR A 128 5.89 5.44 -20.11
CA THR A 128 4.60 4.79 -19.78
C THR A 128 3.37 5.66 -20.05
N GLY A 129 3.55 6.93 -20.42
CA GLY A 129 2.45 7.87 -20.68
C GLY A 129 1.73 8.35 -19.42
N LEU A 130 2.33 8.17 -18.24
CA LEU A 130 1.78 8.65 -16.98
C LEU A 130 1.94 10.16 -16.83
N ASN A 131 0.87 10.85 -16.45
CA ASN A 131 0.97 12.23 -16.00
C ASN A 131 1.81 12.30 -14.73
N HIS A 132 2.83 13.15 -14.70
CA HIS A 132 3.89 13.15 -13.68
C HIS A 132 4.15 14.53 -13.11
N LYS A 133 4.40 14.60 -11.80
CA LYS A 133 4.68 15.82 -11.05
C LYS A 133 5.83 15.63 -10.07
#